data_AF-A0A545AP97-F1
#
_entry.id   AF-A0A545AP97-F1
#
_cell.length_a   1.000
_cell.length_b   1.000
_cell.length_c   1.000
_cell.angle_alpha   90.00
_cell.angle_beta   90.00
_cell.angle_gamma   90.00
#
_symmetry.space_group_name_H-M   'P 1'
#
loop_
_entity.id
_entity.type
_entity.pdbx_description
1 polymer ?
#
loop_
_entity_poly.entity_id
_entity_poly.type
_entity_poly.pdbx_seq_one_letter_code
_entity_poly.pdbx_strand_id
1 'polypeptide(L)'
;MGESAEALERRIDELRSEVRRAVVRGDRATARTLRADLRAAEAAWDDALEDLQDQTPDANMPIGAPAPGVGIDGKDDDGGAPPLLPLREQVHQALALLGAPAAPRLIVAVHEAFSGGEVPSARLTSLRRDEERSYRSAPHARPYYLCAALTHDLLAPSRGLLAISTWPMATRIIGPLSPRVDFLTAAIHLAEQLQRIPDPGPAATRLLWRFAANIPGAKQDPAAVARAAEAERQIHCDADGVHREDGAARARAQLDDVQQLFGSRLQTVRGRTGT
;
A
#
# COMPACT_ATOMS: atom_id res chain seq x y z
N MET A 1 18.85 -1.54 27.34
CA MET A 1 18.50 -2.73 26.54
C MET A 1 17.09 -2.50 26.05
N GLY A 2 16.94 -2.02 24.81
CA GLY A 2 15.64 -1.83 24.18
C GLY A 2 14.95 -3.18 23.99
N GLU A 3 13.62 -3.17 24.00
CA GLU A 3 12.79 -4.33 23.62
C GLU A 3 13.11 -4.68 22.16
N SER A 4 13.35 -5.97 21.84
CA SER A 4 13.72 -6.37 20.46
C SER A 4 12.54 -6.23 19.49
N ALA A 5 12.81 -6.05 18.19
CA ALA A 5 11.77 -5.92 17.16
C ALA A 5 10.75 -7.07 17.19
N GLU A 6 11.19 -8.32 17.40
CA GLU A 6 10.31 -9.48 17.57
C GLU A 6 9.44 -9.43 18.84
N ALA A 7 9.95 -8.85 19.93
CA ALA A 7 9.18 -8.66 21.15
C ALA A 7 8.12 -7.56 20.98
N LEU A 8 8.46 -6.49 20.26
CA LEU A 8 7.53 -5.42 19.89
C LEU A 8 6.43 -5.94 18.96
N GLU A 9 6.73 -6.81 18.00
CA GLU A 9 5.72 -7.44 17.13
C GLU A 9 4.70 -8.27 17.93
N ARG A 10 5.17 -9.14 18.84
CA ARG A 10 4.28 -9.90 19.74
C ARG A 10 3.39 -8.98 20.58
N ARG A 11 3.97 -7.90 21.12
CA ARG A 11 3.26 -6.91 21.93
C ARG A 11 2.21 -6.14 21.12
N ILE A 12 2.50 -5.81 19.86
CA ILE A 12 1.55 -5.18 18.93
C ILE A 12 0.35 -6.11 18.69
N ASP A 13 0.60 -7.40 18.47
CA ASP A 13 -0.48 -8.38 18.26
C ASP A 13 -1.34 -8.60 19.53
N GLU A 14 -0.71 -8.64 20.70
CA GLU A 14 -1.41 -8.68 22.00
C GLU A 14 -2.29 -7.45 22.20
N LEU A 15 -1.74 -6.24 22.00
CA LEU A 15 -2.48 -4.98 22.10
C LEU A 15 -3.64 -4.93 21.10
N ARG A 16 -3.44 -5.38 19.86
CA ARG A 16 -4.52 -5.51 18.85
C ARG A 16 -5.62 -6.46 19.32
N SER A 17 -5.26 -7.59 19.95
CA SER A 17 -6.24 -8.52 20.53
C SER A 17 -7.04 -7.90 21.68
N GLU A 18 -6.40 -7.10 22.52
CA GLU A 18 -7.02 -6.45 23.68
C GLU A 18 -7.92 -5.29 23.29
N VAL A 19 -7.50 -4.48 22.31
CA VAL A 19 -8.34 -3.44 21.71
C VAL A 19 -9.62 -4.08 21.15
N ARG A 20 -9.51 -5.20 20.42
CA ARG A 20 -10.69 -5.94 19.92
C ARG A 20 -11.62 -6.37 21.06
N ARG A 21 -11.07 -6.97 22.13
CA ARG A 21 -11.85 -7.39 23.31
C ARG A 21 -12.51 -6.22 24.05
N ALA A 22 -11.87 -5.06 24.12
CA ALA A 22 -12.42 -3.86 24.77
C ALA A 22 -13.57 -3.25 23.95
N VAL A 23 -13.42 -3.19 22.63
CA VAL A 23 -14.46 -2.68 21.72
C VAL A 23 -15.70 -3.57 21.73
N VAL A 24 -15.54 -4.90 21.67
CA VAL A 24 -16.67 -5.85 21.74
C VAL A 24 -17.45 -5.72 23.06
N ARG A 25 -16.75 -5.41 24.16
CA ARG A 25 -17.38 -5.17 25.48
C ARG A 25 -17.97 -3.77 25.64
N GLY A 26 -17.84 -2.89 24.64
CA GLY A 26 -18.33 -1.51 24.70
C GLY A 26 -17.51 -0.59 25.63
N ASP A 27 -16.34 -1.04 26.10
CA ASP A 27 -15.49 -0.29 27.02
C ASP A 27 -14.62 0.71 26.25
N ARG A 28 -15.18 1.90 26.04
CA ARG A 28 -14.55 2.98 25.27
C ARG A 28 -13.33 3.59 25.96
N ALA A 29 -13.29 3.59 27.30
CA ALA A 29 -12.18 4.15 28.06
C ALA A 29 -10.95 3.24 27.92
N THR A 30 -11.13 1.95 28.18
CA THR A 30 -10.06 0.95 28.02
C THR A 30 -9.60 0.84 26.59
N ALA A 31 -10.51 0.87 25.61
CA ALA A 31 -10.14 0.87 24.20
C ALA A 31 -9.39 2.13 23.75
N ARG A 32 -9.50 3.26 24.47
CA ARG A 32 -8.72 4.48 24.17
C ARG A 32 -7.30 4.36 24.69
N THR A 33 -7.13 3.84 25.92
CA THR A 33 -5.80 3.60 26.52
C THR A 33 -5.02 2.57 25.71
N LEU A 34 -5.62 1.41 25.42
CA LEU A 34 -4.97 0.35 24.62
C LEU A 34 -4.56 0.81 23.22
N ARG A 35 -5.30 1.75 22.61
CA ARG A 35 -4.92 2.35 21.31
C ARG A 35 -3.76 3.34 21.43
N ALA A 36 -3.60 4.00 22.57
CA ALA A 36 -2.43 4.84 22.81
C ALA A 36 -1.18 3.97 22.97
N ASP A 37 -1.31 2.86 23.71
CA ASP A 37 -0.24 1.89 23.92
C ASP A 37 0.15 1.19 22.61
N LEU A 38 -0.83 0.83 21.77
CA LEU A 38 -0.60 0.27 20.44
C LEU A 38 0.19 1.22 19.55
N ARG A 39 -0.20 2.50 19.49
CA ARG A 39 0.54 3.51 18.70
C ARG A 39 1.97 3.70 19.20
N ALA A 40 2.19 3.64 20.51
CA ALA A 40 3.53 3.73 21.07
C ALA A 40 4.38 2.49 20.74
N ALA A 41 3.79 1.30 20.76
CA ALA A 41 4.47 0.06 20.39
C ALA A 41 4.79 -0.01 18.88
N GLU A 42 3.88 0.47 18.03
CA GLU A 42 4.10 0.57 16.58
C GLU A 42 5.24 1.55 16.26
N ALA A 43 5.27 2.73 16.90
CA ALA A 43 6.38 3.69 16.74
C ALA A 43 7.72 3.12 17.20
N ALA A 44 7.77 2.44 18.35
CA ALA A 44 8.99 1.81 18.85
C ALA A 44 9.49 0.65 17.94
N TRP A 45 8.57 -0.04 17.26
CA TRP A 45 8.91 -1.07 16.28
C TRP A 45 9.49 -0.47 15.00
N ASP A 46 8.90 0.63 14.51
CA ASP A 46 9.44 1.39 13.38
C ASP A 46 10.87 1.89 13.69
N ASP A 47 11.09 2.50 14.87
CA ASP A 47 12.42 2.94 15.32
C ASP A 47 13.42 1.77 15.39
N ALA A 48 12.99 0.61 15.90
CA ALA A 48 13.84 -0.58 16.00
C ALA A 48 14.19 -1.18 14.62
N LEU A 49 13.33 -1.03 13.62
CA LEU A 49 13.61 -1.43 12.24
C LEU A 49 14.60 -0.48 11.56
N GLU A 50 14.50 0.82 11.81
CA GLU A 50 15.48 1.81 11.34
C GLU A 50 16.87 1.52 11.93
N ASP A 51 16.94 1.25 13.24
CA ASP A 51 18.19 0.84 13.91
C ASP A 51 18.77 -0.46 13.33
N LEU A 52 17.92 -1.44 12.94
CA LEU A 52 18.35 -2.70 12.31
C LEU A 52 18.88 -2.48 10.89
N GLN A 53 18.30 -1.54 10.13
CA GLN A 53 18.74 -1.16 8.78
C GLN A 53 20.12 -0.49 8.82
N ASP A 54 20.38 0.35 9.82
CA ASP A 54 21.67 1.01 10.02
C ASP A 54 22.79 0.06 10.50
N GLN A 55 22.42 -1.09 11.06
CA GLN A 55 23.36 -2.08 11.63
C GLN A 55 23.75 -3.23 10.70
N THR A 56 23.19 -3.33 9.49
CA THR A 56 23.54 -4.37 8.51
C THR A 56 24.61 -3.90 7.52
N PRO A 57 25.87 -4.37 7.60
CA PRO A 57 26.76 -4.39 6.45
C PRO A 57 26.37 -5.55 5.51
N ASP A 58 26.42 -5.23 4.22
CA ASP A 58 26.19 -6.05 3.03
C ASP A 58 26.52 -7.56 3.20
N ALA A 59 25.50 -8.45 3.23
CA ALA A 59 25.67 -9.90 3.05
C ALA A 59 24.37 -10.69 2.75
N ASN A 60 24.32 -11.16 1.52
CA ASN A 60 23.60 -12.33 0.96
C ASN A 60 23.43 -13.57 1.89
N MET A 61 22.19 -14.06 2.10
CA MET A 61 21.83 -15.51 2.28
C MET A 61 20.30 -15.78 2.33
N PRO A 62 19.84 -17.03 2.10
CA PRO A 62 18.55 -17.38 1.48
C PRO A 62 17.40 -17.67 2.46
N ILE A 63 16.16 -17.42 2.03
CA ILE A 63 14.95 -17.67 2.82
C ILE A 63 14.39 -19.08 2.55
N GLY A 64 14.22 -19.83 3.64
CA GLY A 64 13.67 -21.18 3.69
C GLY A 64 12.15 -21.25 3.45
N ALA A 65 11.71 -22.45 3.09
CA ALA A 65 10.35 -22.81 2.71
C ALA A 65 9.28 -22.51 3.79
N PRO A 66 8.02 -22.21 3.41
CA PRO A 66 6.94 -22.04 4.36
C PRO A 66 6.31 -23.38 4.80
N ALA A 67 5.96 -23.45 6.08
CA ALA A 67 5.21 -24.55 6.70
C ALA A 67 3.69 -24.44 6.43
N PRO A 68 2.92 -25.55 6.51
CA PRO A 68 1.57 -25.62 5.95
C PRO A 68 0.44 -25.40 6.96
N GLY A 69 -0.66 -24.81 6.48
CA GLY A 69 -2.02 -25.29 6.77
C GLY A 69 -2.87 -24.50 7.77
N VAL A 70 -3.96 -23.88 7.28
CA VAL A 70 -5.29 -23.95 7.91
C VAL A 70 -6.33 -24.00 6.79
N GLY A 71 -7.08 -25.11 6.72
CA GLY A 71 -8.05 -25.39 5.68
C GLY A 71 -9.39 -24.70 5.89
N ILE A 72 -10.15 -24.58 4.79
CA ILE A 72 -11.60 -24.43 4.83
C ILE A 72 -12.18 -25.34 3.75
N ASP A 73 -13.09 -26.19 4.18
CA ASP A 73 -13.82 -27.19 3.41
C ASP A 73 -14.59 -26.57 2.23
N GLY A 74 -14.51 -27.24 1.08
CA GLY A 74 -15.26 -26.90 -0.12
C GLY A 74 -15.01 -27.92 -1.22
N LYS A 75 -15.72 -29.03 -1.14
CA LYS A 75 -15.79 -30.07 -2.17
C LYS A 75 -16.50 -29.50 -3.40
N ASP A 76 -15.77 -29.34 -4.50
CA ASP A 76 -16.20 -29.69 -5.86
C ASP A 76 -14.96 -29.83 -6.76
N ASP A 77 -14.97 -30.91 -7.53
CA ASP A 77 -13.88 -31.54 -8.27
C ASP A 77 -14.03 -31.19 -9.76
N ASP A 78 -13.10 -30.39 -10.32
CA ASP A 78 -12.68 -30.45 -11.73
C ASP A 78 -11.38 -29.63 -11.97
N GLY A 79 -10.31 -30.26 -12.48
CA GLY A 79 -9.30 -29.59 -13.31
C GLY A 79 -8.29 -28.59 -12.70
N GLY A 80 -7.61 -28.91 -11.60
CA GLY A 80 -6.18 -28.65 -11.36
C GLY A 80 -5.53 -27.27 -11.66
N ALA A 81 -6.22 -26.14 -11.50
CA ALA A 81 -5.58 -24.82 -11.41
C ALA A 81 -5.53 -24.39 -9.92
N PRO A 82 -4.39 -23.86 -9.42
CA PRO A 82 -4.33 -23.36 -8.04
C PRO A 82 -5.42 -22.31 -7.81
N PRO A 83 -6.05 -22.26 -6.61
CA PRO A 83 -7.12 -21.30 -6.35
C PRO A 83 -6.60 -19.88 -6.55
N LEU A 84 -7.17 -19.18 -7.54
CA LEU A 84 -6.88 -17.78 -7.79
C LEU A 84 -7.13 -17.00 -6.50
N LEU A 85 -6.12 -16.26 -6.04
CA LEU A 85 -6.22 -15.42 -4.85
C LEU A 85 -7.48 -14.53 -4.92
N PRO A 86 -8.13 -14.21 -3.79
CA PRO A 86 -9.25 -13.27 -3.82
C PRO A 86 -8.82 -11.94 -4.45
N LEU A 87 -9.72 -11.28 -5.19
CA LEU A 87 -9.42 -10.02 -5.91
C LEU A 87 -8.73 -8.97 -5.02
N ARG A 88 -9.15 -8.85 -3.76
CA ARG A 88 -8.52 -7.93 -2.80
C ARG A 88 -7.04 -8.23 -2.62
N GLU A 89 -6.69 -9.50 -2.48
CA GLU A 89 -5.31 -9.95 -2.29
C GLU A 89 -4.49 -9.76 -3.57
N GLN A 90 -5.08 -10.01 -4.74
CA GLN A 90 -4.44 -9.72 -6.03
C GLN A 90 -4.08 -8.22 -6.17
N VAL A 91 -5.00 -7.33 -5.77
CA VAL A 91 -4.77 -5.88 -5.80
C VAL A 91 -3.73 -5.46 -4.77
N HIS A 92 -3.79 -6.03 -3.56
CA HIS A 92 -2.81 -5.79 -2.52
C HIS A 92 -1.40 -6.18 -2.97
N GLN A 93 -1.22 -7.38 -3.53
CA GLN A 93 0.07 -7.85 -4.05
C GLN A 93 0.60 -6.96 -5.18
N ALA A 94 -0.26 -6.56 -6.12
CA ALA A 94 0.15 -5.66 -7.20
C ALA A 94 0.57 -4.27 -6.68
N LEU A 95 -0.16 -3.71 -5.71
CA LEU A 95 0.22 -2.43 -5.08
C LEU A 95 1.51 -2.55 -4.26
N ALA A 96 1.67 -3.65 -3.51
CA ALA A 96 2.89 -3.92 -2.74
C ALA A 96 4.11 -4.03 -3.66
N LEU A 97 3.97 -4.71 -4.81
CA LEU A 97 5.03 -4.79 -5.82
C LEU A 97 5.33 -3.42 -6.45
N LEU A 98 4.30 -2.60 -6.71
CA LEU A 98 4.48 -1.25 -7.26
C LEU A 98 5.13 -0.28 -6.26
N GLY A 99 4.90 -0.47 -4.96
CA GLY A 99 5.41 0.40 -3.89
C GLY A 99 4.87 1.84 -3.90
N ALA A 100 3.87 2.13 -4.72
CA ALA A 100 3.29 3.47 -4.87
C ALA A 100 1.80 3.40 -5.24
N PRO A 101 1.01 4.45 -4.94
CA PRO A 101 -0.39 4.50 -5.34
C PRO A 101 -0.56 4.33 -6.85
N ALA A 102 -1.55 3.53 -7.25
CA ALA A 102 -1.69 3.15 -8.66
C ALA A 102 -3.14 3.15 -9.15
N ALA A 103 -3.29 3.41 -10.44
CA ALA A 103 -4.58 3.31 -11.12
C ALA A 103 -4.92 1.84 -11.45
N PRO A 104 -6.22 1.47 -11.49
CA PRO A 104 -6.70 0.14 -11.87
C PRO A 104 -6.00 -0.47 -13.08
N ARG A 105 -5.77 0.32 -14.12
CA ARG A 105 -5.13 -0.16 -15.36
C ARG A 105 -3.70 -0.66 -15.13
N LEU A 106 -2.93 0.00 -14.28
CA LEU A 106 -1.56 -0.45 -13.96
C LEU A 106 -1.58 -1.67 -13.04
N ILE A 107 -2.48 -1.69 -12.05
CA ILE A 107 -2.67 -2.83 -11.14
C ILE A 107 -2.99 -4.11 -11.92
N VAL A 108 -3.93 -4.03 -12.87
CA VAL A 108 -4.28 -5.17 -13.75
C VAL A 108 -3.07 -5.61 -14.58
N ALA A 109 -2.35 -4.66 -15.19
CA ALA A 109 -1.18 -4.98 -16.01
C ALA A 109 -0.04 -5.65 -15.21
N VAL A 110 0.16 -5.24 -13.95
CA VAL A 110 1.13 -5.88 -13.04
C VAL A 110 0.67 -7.28 -12.67
N HIS A 111 -0.60 -7.46 -12.31
CA HIS A 111 -1.11 -8.79 -11.97
C HIS A 111 -0.97 -9.77 -13.16
N GLU A 112 -1.36 -9.34 -14.37
CA GLU A 112 -1.20 -10.13 -15.59
C GLU A 112 0.28 -10.48 -15.86
N ALA A 113 1.20 -9.56 -15.56
CA ALA A 113 2.63 -9.75 -15.79
C ALA A 113 3.30 -10.74 -14.83
N PHE A 114 2.89 -10.78 -13.56
CA PHE A 114 3.61 -11.51 -12.50
C PHE A 114 2.86 -12.69 -11.89
N SER A 115 1.53 -12.74 -12.00
CA SER A 115 0.71 -13.75 -11.32
C SER A 115 -0.01 -14.71 -12.27
N GLY A 116 -0.06 -14.41 -13.58
CA GLY A 116 -0.72 -15.26 -14.57
C GLY A 116 -2.22 -15.38 -14.34
N GLY A 117 -3.01 -14.43 -14.82
CA GLY A 117 -4.47 -14.44 -14.72
C GLY A 117 -5.10 -13.11 -15.14
N GLU A 118 -6.33 -13.16 -15.67
CA GLU A 118 -7.09 -11.94 -16.00
C GLU A 118 -7.77 -11.37 -14.75
N VAL A 119 -7.59 -10.07 -14.51
CA VAL A 119 -8.35 -9.33 -13.50
C VAL A 119 -9.40 -8.46 -14.19
N PRO A 120 -10.71 -8.73 -14.03
CA PRO A 120 -11.71 -7.89 -14.64
C PRO A 120 -11.73 -6.50 -13.98
N SER A 121 -11.27 -5.50 -14.73
CA SER A 121 -11.14 -4.09 -14.30
C SER A 121 -12.43 -3.51 -13.69
N ALA A 122 -13.60 -3.96 -14.16
CA ALA A 122 -14.91 -3.57 -13.64
C ALA A 122 -15.08 -3.84 -12.13
N ARG A 123 -14.44 -4.89 -11.59
CA ARG A 123 -14.54 -5.26 -10.17
C ARG A 123 -13.73 -4.35 -9.22
N LEU A 124 -12.80 -3.55 -9.75
CA LEU A 124 -11.99 -2.64 -8.93
C LEU A 124 -12.77 -1.39 -8.49
N THR A 125 -13.81 -1.01 -9.26
CA THR A 125 -14.66 0.15 -8.94
C THR A 125 -15.55 -0.10 -7.71
N SER A 126 -16.04 -1.33 -7.53
CA SER A 126 -16.84 -1.71 -6.35
C SER A 126 -15.97 -1.93 -5.12
N LEU A 127 -14.74 -2.43 -5.31
CA LEU A 127 -13.81 -2.77 -4.23
C LEU A 127 -13.61 -1.63 -3.22
N ARG A 128 -13.37 -0.40 -3.69
CA ARG A 128 -13.19 0.77 -2.79
C ARG A 128 -14.41 1.05 -1.92
N ARG A 129 -15.62 0.89 -2.47
CA ARG A 129 -16.87 1.11 -1.72
C ARG A 129 -17.10 0.00 -0.70
N ASP A 130 -16.73 -1.23 -1.06
CA ASP A 130 -16.84 -2.38 -0.16
C ASP A 130 -15.83 -2.28 1.00
N GLU A 131 -14.61 -1.79 0.72
CA GLU A 131 -13.61 -1.46 1.74
C GLU A 131 -14.08 -0.35 2.68
N GLU A 132 -14.62 0.76 2.16
CA GLU A 132 -15.17 1.84 3.00
C GLU A 132 -16.32 1.33 3.87
N ARG A 133 -17.24 0.53 3.30
CA ARG A 133 -18.37 -0.06 4.05
C ARG A 133 -17.85 -0.99 5.15
N SER A 134 -16.89 -1.85 4.82
CA SER A 134 -16.28 -2.79 5.77
C SER A 134 -15.56 -2.06 6.90
N TYR A 135 -14.85 -0.96 6.61
CA TYR A 135 -14.17 -0.16 7.63
C TYR A 135 -15.19 0.52 8.54
N ARG A 136 -16.24 1.14 7.99
CA ARG A 136 -17.28 1.80 8.79
C ARG A 136 -18.04 0.83 9.70
N SER A 137 -18.29 -0.40 9.25
CA SER A 137 -18.98 -1.41 10.07
C SER A 137 -18.09 -1.98 11.18
N ALA A 138 -16.80 -2.13 10.92
CA ALA A 138 -15.84 -2.70 11.87
C ALA A 138 -14.44 -2.09 11.63
N PRO A 139 -14.17 -0.90 12.21
CA PRO A 139 -12.89 -0.22 12.04
C PRO A 139 -11.74 -1.10 12.55
N HIS A 140 -10.66 -1.17 11.77
CA HIS A 140 -9.46 -1.96 12.07
C HIS A 140 -9.68 -3.48 12.25
N ALA A 141 -10.79 -4.02 11.72
CA ALA A 141 -11.05 -5.46 11.77
C ALA A 141 -10.19 -6.28 10.78
N ARG A 142 -9.56 -5.61 9.80
CA ARG A 142 -8.68 -6.21 8.80
C ARG A 142 -7.23 -5.75 9.01
N PRO A 143 -6.23 -6.56 8.63
CA PRO A 143 -4.82 -6.18 8.75
C PRO A 143 -4.45 -4.99 7.85
N TYR A 144 -5.13 -4.85 6.71
CA TYR A 144 -5.03 -3.72 5.81
C TYR A 144 -6.40 -3.43 5.17
N TYR A 145 -6.54 -2.23 4.64
CA TYR A 145 -7.65 -1.81 3.77
C TYR A 145 -7.07 -1.26 2.47
N LEU A 146 -7.74 -1.53 1.36
CA LEU A 146 -7.46 -0.84 0.10
C LEU A 146 -8.18 0.50 0.13
N CYS A 147 -7.40 1.57 0.12
CA CYS A 147 -7.88 2.91 0.40
C CYS A 147 -7.66 3.84 -0.80
N ALA A 148 -8.16 5.07 -0.72
CA ALA A 148 -7.86 6.09 -1.72
C ALA A 148 -6.49 6.70 -1.43
N ALA A 149 -5.77 7.08 -2.49
CA ALA A 149 -4.79 8.15 -2.36
C ALA A 149 -5.52 9.49 -2.26
N LEU A 150 -4.99 10.45 -1.51
CA LEU A 150 -5.62 11.75 -1.27
C LEU A 150 -4.86 12.86 -1.99
N THR A 151 -5.55 13.83 -2.57
CA THR A 151 -4.86 15.00 -3.15
C THR A 151 -4.31 15.89 -2.04
N HIS A 152 -3.10 16.41 -2.22
CA HIS A 152 -2.42 17.23 -1.21
C HIS A 152 -3.19 18.53 -0.87
N ASP A 153 -3.93 19.09 -1.82
CA ASP A 153 -4.63 20.38 -1.69
C ASP A 153 -5.95 20.26 -0.93
N LEU A 154 -6.84 19.39 -1.41
CA LEU A 154 -8.22 19.25 -0.93
C LEU A 154 -8.40 18.09 0.05
N LEU A 155 -7.39 17.21 0.18
CA LEU A 155 -7.52 15.95 0.91
C LEU A 155 -8.74 15.13 0.46
N ALA A 156 -9.08 15.30 -0.82
CA ALA A 156 -10.15 14.57 -1.50
C ALA A 156 -9.54 13.32 -2.14
N PRO A 157 -10.34 12.28 -2.40
CA PRO A 157 -9.86 11.11 -3.12
C PRO A 157 -9.29 11.49 -4.49
N SER A 158 -8.03 11.17 -4.73
CA SER A 158 -7.43 11.28 -6.06
C SER A 158 -8.17 10.33 -7.01
N ARG A 159 -8.42 10.81 -8.23
CA ARG A 159 -9.31 10.12 -9.17
C ARG A 159 -8.71 8.78 -9.59
N GLY A 160 -9.27 7.70 -9.05
CA GLY A 160 -8.95 6.34 -9.46
C GLY A 160 -7.63 5.81 -8.96
N LEU A 161 -6.94 6.47 -8.02
CA LEU A 161 -5.74 5.91 -7.39
C LEU A 161 -6.10 5.10 -6.14
N LEU A 162 -5.58 3.88 -6.08
CA LEU A 162 -5.67 2.99 -4.94
C LEU A 162 -4.33 2.94 -4.20
N ALA A 163 -4.40 2.81 -2.88
CA ALA A 163 -3.25 2.67 -1.99
C ALA A 163 -3.55 1.63 -0.90
N ILE A 164 -2.54 1.32 -0.08
CA ILE A 164 -2.65 0.39 1.04
C ILE A 164 -2.68 1.21 2.34
N SER A 165 -3.64 0.94 3.23
CA SER A 165 -3.80 1.70 4.48
C SER A 165 -2.60 1.65 5.43
N THR A 166 -1.76 0.63 5.31
CA THR A 166 -0.54 0.44 6.11
C THR A 166 0.62 1.30 5.62
N TRP A 167 0.54 1.91 4.44
CA TRP A 167 1.55 2.86 4.01
C TRP A 167 1.50 4.14 4.84
N PRO A 168 2.67 4.77 5.08
CA PRO A 168 2.74 6.10 5.68
C PRO A 168 1.77 7.06 5.00
N MET A 169 1.17 7.97 5.77
CA MET A 169 0.20 8.92 5.24
C MET A 169 0.78 9.72 4.06
N ALA A 170 2.04 10.14 4.15
CA ALA A 170 2.73 10.88 3.09
C ALA A 170 2.77 10.12 1.76
N THR A 171 3.06 8.81 1.77
CA THR A 171 3.01 7.94 0.58
C THR A 171 1.62 7.88 -0.06
N ARG A 172 0.56 8.11 0.73
CA ARG A 172 -0.83 8.14 0.27
C ARG A 172 -1.30 9.53 -0.18
N ILE A 173 -0.50 10.57 0.01
CA ILE A 173 -0.76 11.93 -0.48
C ILE A 173 -0.22 12.08 -1.91
N ILE A 174 -0.98 12.78 -2.76
CA ILE A 174 -0.65 13.08 -4.15
C ILE A 174 -0.46 14.59 -4.33
N GLY A 175 0.81 14.98 -4.37
CA GLY A 175 1.29 16.30 -4.73
C GLY A 175 1.45 16.50 -6.24
N PRO A 176 1.92 17.68 -6.68
CA PRO A 176 2.12 17.98 -8.10
C PRO A 176 3.15 17.07 -8.78
N LEU A 177 4.21 16.66 -8.07
CA LEU A 177 5.28 15.80 -8.59
C LEU A 177 5.05 14.31 -8.33
N SER A 178 4.11 13.96 -7.43
CA SER A 178 3.86 12.58 -7.03
C SER A 178 3.55 11.66 -8.19
N PRO A 179 2.75 12.04 -9.22
CA PRO A 179 2.53 11.16 -10.37
C PRO A 179 3.81 10.73 -11.08
N ARG A 180 4.84 11.61 -11.14
CA ARG A 180 6.13 11.26 -11.75
C ARG A 180 6.97 10.42 -10.81
N VAL A 181 7.06 10.80 -9.54
CA VAL A 181 7.81 10.03 -8.52
C VAL A 181 7.24 8.63 -8.37
N ASP A 182 5.91 8.48 -8.26
CA ASP A 182 5.23 7.18 -8.15
C ASP A 182 5.44 6.32 -9.39
N PHE A 183 5.42 6.92 -10.58
CA PHE A 183 5.74 6.22 -11.82
C PHE A 183 7.18 5.69 -11.83
N LEU A 184 8.15 6.47 -11.36
CA LEU A 184 9.56 6.07 -11.30
C LEU A 184 9.80 5.02 -10.21
N THR A 185 9.20 5.17 -9.03
CA THR A 185 9.21 4.17 -7.95
C THR A 185 8.67 2.82 -8.45
N ALA A 186 7.51 2.83 -9.12
CA ALA A 186 6.96 1.63 -9.73
C ALA A 186 7.90 1.02 -10.79
N ALA A 187 8.55 1.85 -11.61
CA ALA A 187 9.50 1.37 -12.61
C ALA A 187 10.71 0.67 -11.98
N ILE A 188 11.26 1.24 -10.91
CA ILE A 188 12.39 0.68 -10.16
C ILE A 188 12.02 -0.68 -9.59
N HIS A 189 10.93 -0.77 -8.83
CA HIS A 189 10.53 -2.02 -8.18
C HIS A 189 10.21 -3.13 -9.19
N LEU A 190 9.52 -2.80 -10.29
CA LEU A 190 9.20 -3.78 -11.33
C LEU A 190 10.46 -4.23 -12.07
N ALA A 191 11.39 -3.32 -12.37
CA ALA A 191 12.65 -3.65 -13.01
C ALA A 191 13.53 -4.53 -12.12
N GLU A 192 13.63 -4.22 -10.83
CA GLU A 192 14.34 -5.06 -9.85
C GLU A 192 13.71 -6.44 -9.71
N GLN A 193 12.38 -6.52 -9.67
CA GLN A 193 11.70 -7.82 -9.63
C GLN A 193 11.98 -8.65 -10.88
N LEU A 194 12.02 -8.02 -12.06
CA LEU A 194 12.33 -8.72 -13.31
C LEU A 194 13.77 -9.19 -13.40
N GLN A 195 14.72 -8.53 -12.75
CA GLN A 195 16.10 -9.01 -12.68
C GLN A 195 16.21 -10.34 -11.93
N ARG A 196 15.27 -10.64 -11.02
CA ARG A 196 15.24 -11.88 -10.25
C ARG A 196 14.56 -13.03 -10.99
N ILE A 197 13.92 -12.76 -12.14
CA ILE A 197 13.17 -13.75 -12.93
C ILE A 197 14.02 -14.14 -14.15
N PRO A 198 14.48 -15.40 -14.26
CA PRO A 198 15.36 -15.83 -15.35
C PRO A 198 14.76 -15.72 -16.76
N ASP A 199 13.45 -15.94 -16.90
CA ASP A 199 12.73 -15.86 -18.18
C ASP A 199 11.40 -15.11 -17.98
N PRO A 200 11.41 -13.77 -18.01
CA PRO A 200 10.19 -13.00 -17.82
C PRO A 200 9.26 -13.19 -19.01
N GLY A 201 8.02 -13.62 -18.72
CA GLY A 201 7.00 -13.82 -19.73
C GLY A 201 6.68 -12.55 -20.55
N PRO A 202 6.02 -12.69 -21.71
CA PRO A 202 5.85 -11.59 -22.66
C PRO A 202 5.01 -10.42 -22.10
N ALA A 203 4.12 -10.67 -21.13
CA ALA A 203 3.36 -9.61 -20.46
C ALA A 203 4.26 -8.71 -19.60
N ALA A 204 5.17 -9.31 -18.83
CA ALA A 204 6.15 -8.60 -18.01
C ALA A 204 7.14 -7.80 -18.88
N THR A 205 7.65 -8.39 -19.95
CA THR A 205 8.54 -7.69 -20.89
C THR A 205 7.85 -6.48 -21.54
N ARG A 206 6.59 -6.62 -21.98
CA ARG A 206 5.81 -5.49 -22.51
C ARG A 206 5.57 -4.40 -21.46
N LEU A 207 5.33 -4.78 -20.20
CA LEU A 207 5.14 -3.81 -19.12
C LEU A 207 6.42 -2.99 -18.92
N LEU A 208 7.58 -3.65 -18.82
CA LEU A 208 8.87 -2.99 -18.70
C LEU A 208 9.14 -2.03 -19.88
N TRP A 209 8.84 -2.44 -21.11
CA TRP A 209 9.04 -1.59 -22.29
C TRP A 209 8.18 -0.31 -22.25
N ARG A 210 6.94 -0.40 -21.71
CA ARG A 210 6.09 0.78 -21.52
C ARG A 210 6.70 1.75 -20.50
N PHE A 211 7.33 1.24 -19.44
CA PHE A 211 8.07 2.08 -18.51
C PHE A 211 9.29 2.72 -19.18
N ALA A 212 10.14 1.92 -19.83
CA ALA A 212 11.35 2.38 -20.51
C ALA A 212 11.05 3.49 -21.53
N ALA A 213 9.97 3.38 -22.30
CA ALA A 213 9.57 4.38 -23.29
C ALA A 213 9.23 5.76 -22.69
N ASN A 214 8.95 5.84 -21.38
CA ASN A 214 8.60 7.07 -20.68
C ASN A 214 9.66 7.51 -19.67
N ILE A 215 10.87 6.92 -19.72
CA ILE A 215 11.99 7.27 -18.84
C ILE A 215 13.18 7.66 -19.73
N PRO A 216 13.60 8.93 -19.73
CA PRO A 216 14.77 9.39 -20.47
C PRO A 216 16.02 8.55 -20.16
N GLY A 217 16.70 8.09 -21.20
CA GLY A 217 17.92 7.28 -21.08
C GLY A 217 17.69 5.80 -20.72
N ALA A 218 16.45 5.38 -20.46
CA ALA A 218 16.15 3.97 -20.23
C ALA A 218 16.31 3.14 -21.52
N LYS A 219 16.99 2.00 -21.39
CA LYS A 219 17.05 0.97 -22.42
C LYS A 219 16.07 -0.15 -22.07
N GLN A 220 15.76 -1.02 -23.03
CA GLN A 220 14.81 -2.12 -22.87
C GLN A 220 15.39 -3.32 -22.08
N ASP A 221 16.27 -3.07 -21.11
CA ASP A 221 16.78 -4.06 -20.16
C ASP A 221 16.42 -3.63 -18.72
N PRO A 222 16.04 -4.57 -17.83
CA PRO A 222 15.58 -4.22 -16.49
C PRO A 222 16.57 -3.35 -15.71
N ALA A 223 17.86 -3.68 -15.72
CA ALA A 223 18.86 -2.96 -14.94
C ALA A 223 19.04 -1.50 -15.43
N ALA A 224 18.98 -1.25 -16.74
CA ALA A 224 19.03 0.10 -17.28
C ALA A 224 17.76 0.90 -17.00
N VAL A 225 16.58 0.27 -16.99
CA VAL A 225 15.34 0.93 -16.57
C VAL A 225 15.45 1.38 -15.12
N ALA A 226 15.86 0.49 -14.21
CA ALA A 226 16.02 0.81 -12.79
C ALA A 226 16.99 1.98 -12.58
N ARG A 227 18.18 1.93 -13.20
CA ARG A 227 19.17 3.02 -13.09
C ARG A 227 18.67 4.35 -13.64
N ALA A 228 18.03 4.36 -14.82
CA ALA A 228 17.52 5.58 -15.41
C ALA A 228 16.36 6.17 -14.59
N ALA A 229 15.49 5.30 -14.07
CA ALA A 229 14.38 5.70 -13.21
C ALA A 229 14.87 6.32 -11.88
N GLU A 230 15.87 5.71 -11.25
CA GLU A 230 16.45 6.21 -10.00
C GLU A 230 17.15 7.56 -10.21
N ALA A 231 17.94 7.69 -11.28
CA ALA A 231 18.61 8.94 -11.62
C ALA A 231 17.62 10.10 -11.79
N GLU A 232 16.46 9.85 -12.41
CA GLU A 232 15.42 10.86 -12.53
C GLU A 232 14.63 11.06 -11.23
N ARG A 233 14.33 9.99 -10.50
CA ARG A 233 13.58 10.06 -9.24
C ARG A 233 14.29 10.96 -8.23
N GLN A 234 15.61 10.89 -8.16
CA GLN A 234 16.45 11.72 -7.30
C GLN A 234 16.31 13.23 -7.60
N ILE A 235 15.91 13.62 -8.81
CA ILE A 235 15.67 15.03 -9.18
C ILE A 235 14.38 15.55 -8.52
N HIS A 236 13.40 14.66 -8.26
CA HIS A 236 12.05 15.05 -7.88
C HIS A 236 11.66 14.65 -6.46
N CYS A 237 12.32 13.65 -5.86
CA CYS A 237 11.88 13.03 -4.60
C CYS A 237 11.77 14.01 -3.43
N ASP A 238 12.73 14.93 -3.27
CA ASP A 238 12.74 15.86 -2.14
C ASP A 238 11.59 16.88 -2.25
N ALA A 239 11.42 17.46 -3.44
CA ALA A 239 10.35 18.41 -3.71
C ALA A 239 8.96 17.77 -3.62
N ASP A 240 8.82 16.51 -4.06
CA ASP A 240 7.60 15.73 -3.86
C ASP A 240 7.34 15.45 -2.37
N GLY A 241 8.39 15.05 -1.64
CA GLY A 241 8.35 14.75 -0.21
C GLY A 241 7.80 15.90 0.61
N VAL A 242 8.21 17.15 0.34
CA VAL A 242 7.69 18.34 1.01
C VAL A 242 6.17 18.45 0.88
N HIS A 243 5.64 18.33 -0.34
CA HIS A 243 4.18 18.41 -0.57
C HIS A 243 3.41 17.25 0.08
N ARG A 244 4.02 16.06 0.10
CA ARG A 244 3.43 14.87 0.72
C ARG A 244 3.36 14.99 2.23
N GLU A 245 4.44 15.43 2.87
CA GLU A 245 4.48 15.62 4.32
C GLU A 245 3.53 16.73 4.77
N ASP A 246 3.50 17.87 4.08
CA ASP A 246 2.56 18.96 4.37
C ASP A 246 1.10 18.47 4.26
N GLY A 247 0.78 17.74 3.20
CA GLY A 247 -0.55 17.14 3.01
C GLY A 247 -0.88 16.10 4.08
N ALA A 248 0.11 15.30 4.50
CA ALA A 248 -0.06 14.27 5.52
C ALA A 248 -0.29 14.87 6.90
N ALA A 249 0.46 15.91 7.26
CA ALA A 249 0.27 16.67 8.49
C ALA A 249 -1.14 17.28 8.53
N ARG A 250 -1.60 17.90 7.43
CA ARG A 250 -2.96 18.42 7.32
C ARG A 250 -4.02 17.33 7.43
N ALA A 251 -3.83 16.19 6.75
CA ALA A 251 -4.75 15.05 6.84
C ALA A 251 -4.92 14.57 8.28
N ARG A 252 -3.81 14.35 9.00
CA ARG A 252 -3.83 13.91 10.40
C ARG A 252 -4.52 14.93 11.32
N ALA A 253 -4.37 16.23 11.04
CA ALA A 253 -4.96 17.30 11.85
C ALA A 253 -6.45 17.53 11.57
N GLN A 254 -6.91 17.30 10.34
CA GLN A 254 -8.23 17.76 9.88
C GLN A 254 -9.24 16.62 9.60
N LEU A 255 -8.77 15.40 9.40
CA LEU A 255 -9.61 14.28 8.97
C LEU A 255 -9.79 13.24 10.08
N ASP A 256 -11.02 12.72 10.19
CA ASP A 256 -11.28 11.52 10.98
C ASP A 256 -10.65 10.26 10.35
N ASP A 257 -10.61 9.14 11.07
CA ASP A 257 -9.97 7.90 10.61
C ASP A 257 -10.56 7.38 9.28
N VAL A 258 -11.87 7.57 9.05
CA VAL A 258 -12.52 7.14 7.82
C VAL A 258 -12.07 8.04 6.66
N GLN A 259 -12.06 9.35 6.88
CA GLN A 259 -11.63 10.33 5.89
C GLN A 259 -10.14 10.23 5.59
N GLN A 260 -9.30 9.85 6.55
CA GLN A 260 -7.87 9.58 6.34
C GLN A 260 -7.62 8.39 5.41
N LEU A 261 -8.57 7.47 5.27
CA LEU A 261 -8.48 6.32 4.35
C LEU A 261 -9.23 6.56 3.03
N PHE A 262 -10.41 7.15 3.10
CA PHE A 262 -11.34 7.20 1.96
C PHE A 262 -11.60 8.62 1.45
N GLY A 263 -10.93 9.61 2.04
CA GLY A 263 -10.99 11.03 1.71
C GLY A 263 -12.21 11.75 2.24
N SER A 264 -12.11 13.08 2.31
CA SER A 264 -13.26 13.92 2.58
C SER A 264 -14.19 13.93 1.37
N ARG A 265 -15.51 13.87 1.61
CA ARG A 265 -16.48 14.22 0.56
C ARG A 265 -16.50 15.73 0.49
N LEU A 266 -16.27 16.31 -0.68
CA LEU A 266 -16.49 17.74 -0.92
C LEU A 266 -17.87 18.10 -0.38
N GLN A 267 -17.91 18.81 0.75
CA GLN A 267 -19.16 19.36 1.24
C GLN A 267 -19.53 20.46 0.24
N THR A 268 -20.62 20.26 -0.47
CA THR A 268 -21.19 21.30 -1.32
C THR A 268 -21.42 22.50 -0.42
N VAL A 269 -20.73 23.61 -0.68
CA VAL A 269 -20.98 24.87 0.03
C VAL A 269 -22.47 25.17 -0.16
N ARG A 270 -23.28 24.98 0.88
CA ARG A 270 -24.66 25.47 0.89
C ARG A 270 -24.53 26.97 0.68
N GLY A 271 -24.90 27.42 -0.52
CA GLY A 271 -24.96 28.84 -0.83
C GLY A 271 -25.75 29.53 0.27
N ARG A 272 -25.12 30.48 0.97
CA ARG A 272 -25.85 31.46 1.75
C ARG A 272 -26.68 32.23 0.73
N THR A 273 -27.94 31.81 0.55
CA THR A 273 -28.97 32.67 -0.01
C THR A 273 -29.15 33.79 1.00
N GLY A 274 -28.44 34.89 0.77
CA GLY A 274 -28.75 36.15 1.41
C GLY A 274 -30.01 36.69 0.78
N THR A 275 -31.05 36.80 1.59
CA THR A 275 -32.01 37.92 1.74
C THR A 275 -32.91 37.57 2.90
#